data_AF-A0A7S2HP38-F1
#
_entry.id   AF-A0A7S2HP38-F1
#
_cell.length_a   1.000
_cell.length_b   1.000
_cell.length_c   1.000
_cell.angle_alpha   90.00
_cell.angle_beta   90.00
_cell.angle_gamma   90.00
#
_symmetry.space_group_name_H-M   'P 1'
#
loop_
_entity.id
_entity.type
_entity.pdbx_description
1 polymer ?
#
loop_
_entity_poly.entity_id
_entity_poly.type
_entity_poly.pdbx_seq_one_letter_code
_entity_poly.pdbx_strand_id
1 'polypeptide(L)'
;YDQHCSSPTQEGTLRDCKQRAGTRLGSSSYWAPLKEDFDGILSARQSANPVFHNWTLVYVPYCDGTSLSGNAVVEGIHFKGSSILQALFAQLIDTTDVQAAKQVVVSGGSAGASTVYYHLDAIVEQLALRSGEVLGLPDAGFFLDLRDKDGIDCWPAQMRSLFEVANGYAALHGGCLKRFPGSPWKCLFPENYADLVKAKMFVINTLYDSSEISCTLRLDCCAGGCGGKSPACSSTEMQLLEMLRRKHMEAWMPLVGREGSGIWAPACIRHTLSQYRWMDEDWEVPAGSGITQAVAVQRWLAGASQSAHSFLNQDNVSWPHNRPCASGQRSAQSFFE
;
A
#
# COMPACT_ATOMS: atom_id res chain seq x y z
N TYR A 1 9.39 15.15 2.31
CA TYR A 1 9.22 14.42 3.56
C TYR A 1 10.28 14.93 4.51
N ASP A 2 9.85 15.58 5.58
CA ASP A 2 10.71 16.10 6.61
C ASP A 2 11.07 14.99 7.61
N GLN A 3 12.20 14.33 7.38
CA GLN A 3 12.68 13.22 8.22
C GLN A 3 13.00 13.65 9.66
N HIS A 4 13.28 14.94 9.88
CA HIS A 4 13.68 15.46 11.19
C HIS A 4 12.49 16.01 11.97
N CYS A 5 11.31 16.10 11.35
CA CYS A 5 10.15 16.74 11.92
C CYS A 5 10.36 18.18 12.38
N SER A 6 11.26 18.91 11.72
CA SER A 6 11.60 20.28 12.05
C SER A 6 10.54 21.28 11.57
N SER A 7 9.71 20.92 10.60
CA SER A 7 8.70 21.77 9.97
C SER A 7 7.53 20.94 9.39
N PRO A 8 6.76 20.21 10.23
CA PRO A 8 5.52 19.53 9.80
C PRO A 8 4.37 20.54 9.59
N THR A 9 4.67 21.68 8.96
CA THR A 9 3.75 22.77 8.66
C THR A 9 3.35 22.73 7.19
N GLN A 10 2.28 23.45 6.84
CA GLN A 10 1.86 23.61 5.45
C GLN A 10 2.97 24.23 4.57
N GLU A 11 3.74 25.19 5.12
CA GLU A 11 4.87 25.80 4.41
C GLU A 11 6.00 24.78 4.15
N GLY A 12 6.38 23.99 5.16
CA GLY A 12 7.38 22.94 5.01
C GLY A 12 6.94 21.88 4.01
N THR A 13 5.67 21.48 4.07
CA THR A 13 5.07 20.55 3.12
C THR A 13 5.08 21.09 1.70
N LEU A 14 4.69 22.35 1.50
CA LEU A 14 4.72 22.98 0.17
C LEU A 14 6.14 23.05 -0.39
N ARG A 15 7.15 23.36 0.44
CA ARG A 15 8.55 23.36 0.02
C ARG A 15 8.99 21.99 -0.49
N ASP A 16 8.67 20.92 0.23
CA ASP A 16 8.96 19.56 -0.18
C ASP A 16 8.21 19.16 -1.46
N CYS A 17 6.93 19.54 -1.57
CA CYS A 17 6.13 19.29 -2.76
C CYS A 17 6.68 20.03 -3.99
N LYS A 18 7.16 21.28 -3.86
CA LYS A 18 7.81 22.02 -4.95
C LYS A 18 9.05 21.30 -5.46
N GLN A 19 9.89 20.81 -4.55
CA GLN A 19 11.07 20.04 -4.94
C GLN A 19 10.67 18.75 -5.68
N ARG A 20 9.68 18.02 -5.15
CA ARG A 20 9.21 16.75 -5.74
C ARG A 20 8.50 16.94 -7.08
N ALA A 21 7.79 18.05 -7.29
CA ALA A 21 7.12 18.39 -8.54
C ALA A 21 8.09 18.41 -9.74
N GLY A 22 9.35 18.79 -9.52
CA GLY A 22 10.42 18.77 -10.51
C GLY A 22 11.06 17.41 -10.77
N THR A 23 10.44 16.30 -10.36
CA THR A 23 10.99 14.93 -10.51
C THR A 23 10.03 14.02 -11.27
N ARG A 24 10.47 12.79 -11.58
CA ARG A 24 9.63 11.74 -12.18
C ARG A 24 8.36 11.39 -11.38
N LEU A 25 8.31 11.70 -10.09
CA LEU A 25 7.16 11.48 -9.21
C LEU A 25 6.24 12.71 -9.08
N GLY A 26 6.51 13.76 -9.86
CA GLY A 26 5.75 15.01 -9.87
C GLY A 26 5.48 15.57 -11.26
N SER A 27 6.11 15.03 -12.30
CA SER A 27 5.87 15.41 -13.69
C SER A 27 6.03 14.22 -14.64
N SER A 28 5.09 14.11 -15.59
CA SER A 28 5.14 13.14 -16.68
C SER A 28 6.15 13.50 -17.77
N SER A 29 6.72 14.71 -17.78
CA SER A 29 7.77 15.11 -18.72
C SER A 29 9.06 14.30 -18.59
N TYR A 30 9.25 13.61 -17.46
CA TYR A 30 10.39 12.75 -17.19
C TYR A 30 10.11 11.27 -17.44
N TRP A 31 8.90 10.92 -17.90
CA TRP A 31 8.55 9.53 -18.18
C TRP A 31 9.05 9.11 -19.56
N ALA A 32 9.52 7.88 -19.66
CA ALA A 32 9.77 7.26 -20.95
C ALA A 32 8.44 7.17 -21.72
N PRO A 33 8.44 7.32 -23.06
CA PRO A 33 7.23 7.17 -23.86
C PRO A 33 6.57 5.79 -23.73
N LEU A 34 7.35 4.77 -23.38
CA LEU A 34 6.90 3.40 -23.19
C LEU A 34 7.50 2.81 -21.91
N LYS A 35 6.71 2.03 -21.18
CA LYS A 35 7.16 1.22 -20.06
C LYS A 35 7.14 -0.25 -20.49
N GLU A 36 8.31 -0.87 -20.59
CA GLU A 36 8.43 -2.27 -21.04
C GLU A 36 8.87 -3.23 -19.92
N ASP A 37 9.65 -2.76 -18.94
CA ASP A 37 10.21 -3.65 -17.91
C ASP A 37 9.22 -3.91 -16.76
N PHE A 38 8.28 -4.82 -16.98
CA PHE A 38 7.34 -5.29 -15.95
C PHE A 38 7.77 -6.64 -15.36
N ASP A 39 7.90 -6.68 -14.04
CA ASP A 39 8.28 -7.86 -13.26
C ASP A 39 7.27 -8.15 -12.14
N GLY A 40 7.48 -9.28 -11.45
CA GLY A 40 6.62 -9.75 -10.38
C GLY A 40 5.16 -9.85 -10.83
N ILE A 41 4.25 -9.30 -10.05
CA ILE A 41 2.80 -9.27 -10.32
C ILE A 41 2.43 -8.65 -11.68
N LEU A 42 3.28 -7.79 -12.25
CA LEU A 42 3.01 -7.11 -13.53
C LEU A 42 3.63 -7.84 -14.73
N SER A 43 4.42 -8.89 -14.52
CA SER A 43 5.10 -9.57 -15.62
C SER A 43 4.13 -10.32 -16.52
N ALA A 44 4.36 -10.25 -17.84
CA ALA A 44 3.65 -11.07 -18.82
C ALA A 44 4.23 -12.50 -18.93
N ARG A 45 5.31 -12.82 -18.21
CA ARG A 45 5.91 -14.16 -18.22
C ARG A 45 5.23 -15.06 -17.19
N GLN A 46 4.59 -16.14 -17.63
CA GLN A 46 3.91 -17.10 -16.73
C GLN A 46 4.83 -17.66 -15.63
N SER A 47 6.12 -17.87 -15.93
CA SER A 47 7.09 -18.34 -14.94
C SER A 47 7.42 -17.31 -13.85
N ALA A 48 7.27 -16.02 -14.13
CA ALA A 48 7.43 -14.95 -13.15
C ALA A 48 6.10 -14.54 -12.50
N ASN A 49 4.98 -14.73 -13.20
CA ASN A 49 3.65 -14.30 -12.78
C ASN A 49 2.57 -15.34 -13.16
N PRO A 50 2.48 -16.46 -12.45
CA PRO A 50 1.51 -17.50 -12.78
C PRO A 50 0.06 -17.03 -12.63
N VAL A 51 -0.19 -15.97 -11.87
CA VAL A 51 -1.53 -15.46 -11.55
C VAL A 51 -2.07 -14.53 -12.63
N PHE A 52 -1.30 -13.49 -13.00
CA PHE A 52 -1.80 -12.39 -13.84
C PHE A 52 -1.13 -12.27 -15.21
N HIS A 53 -0.20 -13.17 -15.59
CA HIS A 53 0.56 -13.03 -16.86
C HIS A 53 -0.29 -12.86 -18.12
N ASN A 54 -1.51 -13.40 -18.12
CA ASN A 54 -2.44 -13.34 -19.26
C ASN A 54 -3.66 -12.43 -18.98
N TRP A 55 -3.57 -11.53 -18.00
CA TRP A 55 -4.59 -10.52 -17.73
C TRP A 55 -4.28 -9.24 -18.51
N THR A 56 -5.31 -8.41 -18.75
CA THR A 56 -5.10 -7.05 -19.24
C THR A 56 -4.41 -6.21 -18.17
N LEU A 57 -3.21 -5.73 -18.46
CA LEU A 57 -2.43 -4.87 -17.58
C LEU A 57 -2.71 -3.39 -17.87
N VAL A 58 -3.11 -2.64 -16.84
CA VAL A 58 -3.16 -1.17 -16.85
C VAL A 58 -2.17 -0.67 -15.80
N TYR A 59 -1.14 0.04 -16.24
CA TYR A 59 -0.15 0.66 -15.36
C TYR A 59 -0.37 2.16 -15.29
N VAL A 60 -0.52 2.70 -14.07
CA VAL A 60 -0.73 4.12 -13.82
C VAL A 60 0.50 4.68 -13.09
N PRO A 61 1.35 5.45 -13.77
CA PRO A 61 2.49 6.06 -13.11
C PRO A 61 2.02 7.14 -12.12
N TYR A 62 2.68 7.24 -10.97
CA TYR A 62 2.29 8.13 -9.88
C TYR A 62 2.98 9.51 -9.98
N CYS A 63 2.20 10.58 -10.18
CA CYS A 63 2.71 11.96 -10.21
C CYS A 63 1.89 12.99 -9.42
N ASP A 64 0.74 12.65 -8.84
CA ASP A 64 -0.08 13.64 -8.14
C ASP A 64 0.42 13.96 -6.72
N GLY A 65 1.17 13.02 -6.13
CA GLY A 65 1.76 13.19 -4.80
C GLY A 65 0.80 13.04 -3.63
N THR A 66 -0.47 12.70 -3.86
CA THR A 66 -1.55 12.68 -2.85
C THR A 66 -2.41 11.42 -2.89
N SER A 67 -1.85 10.27 -3.31
CA SER A 67 -2.57 9.00 -3.45
C SER A 67 -3.90 9.15 -4.21
N LEU A 68 -3.83 9.87 -5.33
CA LEU A 68 -4.97 10.20 -6.19
C LEU A 68 -6.14 10.90 -5.48
N SER A 69 -5.88 11.72 -4.46
CA SER A 69 -6.93 12.35 -3.64
C SER A 69 -7.01 13.88 -3.79
N GLY A 70 -5.91 14.56 -4.11
CA GLY A 70 -5.85 16.02 -4.16
C GLY A 70 -6.78 16.65 -5.20
N ASN A 71 -7.26 17.87 -4.90
CA ASN A 71 -7.96 18.73 -5.85
C ASN A 71 -7.69 20.22 -5.59
N ALA A 72 -6.45 20.64 -5.76
CA ALA A 72 -6.03 22.02 -5.57
C ALA A 72 -4.97 22.45 -6.60
N VAL A 73 -4.81 23.75 -6.74
CA VAL A 73 -3.64 24.36 -7.37
C VAL A 73 -3.07 25.34 -6.37
N VAL A 74 -1.85 25.09 -5.89
CA VAL A 74 -1.20 25.90 -4.85
C VAL A 74 0.19 26.27 -5.31
N GLU A 75 0.45 27.58 -5.44
CA GLU A 75 1.77 28.11 -5.85
C GLU A 75 2.33 27.47 -7.12
N GLY A 76 1.46 27.18 -8.09
CA GLY A 76 1.80 26.55 -9.37
C GLY A 76 1.91 25.02 -9.34
N ILE A 77 1.76 24.37 -8.18
CA ILE A 77 1.69 22.91 -8.08
C ILE A 77 0.24 22.46 -8.29
N HIS A 78 0.05 21.45 -9.14
CA HIS A 78 -1.24 20.86 -9.44
C HIS A 78 -1.46 19.57 -8.64
N PHE A 79 -2.13 19.67 -7.50
CA PHE A 79 -2.60 18.51 -6.75
C PHE A 79 -3.92 18.03 -7.37
N LYS A 80 -3.83 17.22 -8.43
CA LYS A 80 -5.00 16.81 -9.25
C LYS A 80 -5.30 15.32 -9.21
N GLY A 81 -4.93 14.67 -8.11
CA GLY A 81 -5.11 13.23 -7.91
C GLY A 81 -6.54 12.75 -8.16
N SER A 82 -7.54 13.42 -7.57
CA SER A 82 -8.95 13.05 -7.76
C SER A 82 -9.42 13.18 -9.21
N SER A 83 -8.98 14.24 -9.91
CA SER A 83 -9.28 14.43 -11.34
C SER A 83 -8.61 13.38 -12.21
N ILE A 84 -7.37 12.99 -11.88
CA ILE A 84 -6.64 11.92 -12.56
C ILE A 84 -7.36 10.59 -12.39
N LEU A 85 -7.81 10.25 -11.17
CA LEU A 85 -8.55 9.02 -10.90
C LEU A 85 -9.85 8.94 -11.72
N GLN A 86 -10.63 10.02 -11.72
CA GLN A 86 -11.88 10.09 -12.48
C GLN A 86 -11.63 9.93 -13.98
N ALA A 87 -10.65 10.67 -14.52
CA ALA A 87 -10.31 10.62 -15.94
C ALA A 87 -9.77 9.24 -16.36
N LEU A 88 -8.96 8.59 -15.52
CA LEU A 88 -8.44 7.24 -15.77
C LEU A 88 -9.57 6.24 -15.99
N PHE A 89 -10.52 6.16 -15.07
CA PHE A 89 -11.59 5.18 -15.15
C PHE A 89 -12.63 5.53 -16.23
N ALA A 90 -12.92 6.83 -16.44
CA ALA A 90 -13.73 7.26 -17.57
C ALA A 90 -13.10 6.83 -18.91
N GLN A 91 -11.80 7.08 -19.09
CA GLN A 91 -11.09 6.67 -20.29
C GLN A 91 -11.07 5.14 -20.46
N LEU A 92 -10.86 4.38 -19.39
CA LEU A 92 -10.91 2.91 -19.46
C LEU A 92 -12.28 2.41 -19.90
N ILE A 93 -13.37 3.00 -19.39
CA ILE A 93 -14.74 2.66 -19.78
C ILE A 93 -15.00 3.04 -21.25
N ASP A 94 -14.56 4.23 -21.67
CA ASP A 94 -14.84 4.75 -23.01
C ASP A 94 -14.04 4.06 -24.12
N THR A 95 -12.84 3.55 -23.79
CA THR A 95 -11.88 3.05 -24.79
C THR A 95 -11.67 1.54 -24.76
N THR A 96 -12.25 0.84 -23.78
CA THR A 96 -12.12 -0.63 -23.63
C THR A 96 -13.46 -1.27 -23.25
N ASP A 97 -13.53 -2.61 -23.21
CA ASP A 97 -14.70 -3.34 -22.68
C ASP A 97 -14.49 -3.76 -21.22
N VAL A 98 -13.82 -2.92 -20.41
CA VAL A 98 -13.53 -3.20 -18.99
C VAL A 98 -14.80 -3.55 -18.22
N GLN A 99 -15.94 -2.96 -18.57
CA GLN A 99 -17.23 -3.24 -17.91
C GLN A 99 -17.75 -4.67 -18.14
N ALA A 100 -17.26 -5.39 -19.14
CA ALA A 100 -17.55 -6.81 -19.36
C ALA A 100 -16.59 -7.76 -18.62
N ALA A 101 -15.55 -7.23 -17.97
CA ALA A 101 -14.58 -8.05 -17.26
C ALA A 101 -15.25 -8.86 -16.13
N LYS A 102 -14.82 -10.12 -15.98
CA LYS A 102 -15.26 -10.97 -14.86
C LYS A 102 -14.65 -10.53 -13.53
N GLN A 103 -13.41 -10.08 -13.57
CA GLN A 103 -12.67 -9.58 -12.41
C GLN A 103 -11.79 -8.41 -12.84
N VAL A 104 -11.79 -7.36 -12.02
CA VAL A 104 -10.82 -6.25 -12.10
C VAL A 104 -10.11 -6.19 -10.75
N VAL A 105 -8.78 -6.31 -10.74
CA VAL A 105 -7.98 -6.19 -9.52
C VAL A 105 -7.29 -4.83 -9.51
N VAL A 106 -7.64 -4.00 -8.53
CA VAL A 106 -6.98 -2.71 -8.30
C VAL A 106 -5.89 -2.92 -7.26
N SER A 107 -4.64 -2.73 -7.70
CA SER A 107 -3.44 -2.93 -6.88
C SER A 107 -2.56 -1.69 -6.89
N GLY A 108 -1.70 -1.57 -5.89
CA GLY A 108 -0.69 -0.54 -5.78
C GLY A 108 0.22 -0.82 -4.59
N GLY A 109 1.47 -0.37 -4.68
CA GLY A 109 2.43 -0.43 -3.58
C GLY A 109 2.52 0.90 -2.84
N SER A 110 2.73 0.89 -1.52
CA SER A 110 3.00 2.11 -0.75
C SER A 110 1.85 3.13 -0.85
N ALA A 111 2.12 4.38 -1.27
CA ALA A 111 1.10 5.38 -1.57
C ALA A 111 0.04 4.92 -2.58
N GLY A 112 0.39 3.99 -3.48
CA GLY A 112 -0.56 3.34 -4.39
C GLY A 112 -1.48 2.33 -3.67
N ALA A 113 -1.03 1.67 -2.62
CA ALA A 113 -1.91 0.88 -1.76
C ALA A 113 -2.86 1.78 -0.96
N SER A 114 -2.39 2.95 -0.51
CA SER A 114 -3.27 3.95 0.11
C SER A 114 -4.39 4.39 -0.83
N THR A 115 -4.10 4.56 -2.13
CA THR A 115 -5.15 4.80 -3.16
C THR A 115 -6.21 3.70 -3.15
N VAL A 116 -5.82 2.42 -3.05
CA VAL A 116 -6.78 1.31 -2.98
C VAL A 116 -7.66 1.44 -1.74
N TYR A 117 -7.08 1.69 -0.56
CA TYR A 117 -7.88 1.85 0.68
C TYR A 117 -8.83 3.05 0.63
N TYR A 118 -8.40 4.17 0.07
CA TYR A 118 -9.20 5.38 0.00
C TYR A 118 -10.36 5.25 -0.99
N HIS A 119 -10.11 4.62 -2.14
CA HIS A 119 -10.96 4.79 -3.32
C HIS A 119 -11.64 3.52 -3.82
N LEU A 120 -11.29 2.31 -3.34
CA LEU A 120 -11.77 1.07 -3.97
C LEU A 120 -13.30 1.00 -4.05
N ASP A 121 -14.01 1.35 -2.98
CA ASP A 121 -15.48 1.35 -2.98
C ASP A 121 -16.05 2.31 -4.05
N ALA A 122 -15.44 3.49 -4.22
CA ALA A 122 -15.83 4.43 -5.27
C ALA A 122 -15.47 3.94 -6.68
N ILE A 123 -14.33 3.24 -6.82
CA ILE A 123 -13.91 2.62 -8.09
C ILE A 123 -14.88 1.52 -8.50
N VAL A 124 -15.38 0.72 -7.55
CA VAL A 124 -16.42 -0.29 -7.79
C VAL A 124 -17.68 0.36 -8.38
N GLU A 125 -18.14 1.45 -7.75
CA GLU A 125 -19.30 2.21 -8.22
C GLU A 125 -19.06 2.85 -9.59
N GLN A 126 -17.87 3.40 -9.84
CA GLN A 126 -17.53 4.04 -11.10
C GLN A 126 -17.41 3.07 -12.27
N LEU A 127 -16.74 1.92 -12.07
CA LEU A 127 -16.59 0.91 -13.11
C LEU A 127 -17.92 0.23 -13.45
N ALA A 128 -18.78 0.00 -12.45
CA ALA A 128 -20.10 -0.61 -12.61
C ALA A 128 -20.09 -1.82 -13.56
N LEU A 129 -19.24 -2.82 -13.26
CA LEU A 129 -19.11 -4.02 -14.08
C LEU A 129 -20.48 -4.69 -14.28
N ARG A 130 -20.73 -5.22 -15.48
CA ARG A 130 -22.04 -5.79 -15.86
C ARG A 130 -22.37 -7.07 -15.09
N SER A 131 -21.37 -7.91 -14.82
CA SER A 131 -21.53 -9.20 -14.14
C SER A 131 -20.32 -9.66 -13.33
N GLY A 132 -19.23 -8.88 -13.34
CA GLY A 132 -18.00 -9.20 -12.63
C GLY A 132 -17.88 -8.53 -11.26
N GLU A 133 -16.70 -8.65 -10.66
CA GLU A 133 -16.35 -7.99 -9.39
C GLU A 133 -15.07 -7.15 -9.51
N VAL A 134 -15.02 -6.06 -8.74
CA VAL A 134 -13.82 -5.26 -8.55
C VAL A 134 -13.23 -5.61 -7.19
N LEU A 135 -11.95 -5.96 -7.17
CA LEU A 135 -11.23 -6.49 -6.02
C LEU A 135 -10.04 -5.60 -5.68
N GLY A 136 -9.70 -5.50 -4.39
CA GLY A 136 -8.53 -4.77 -3.92
C GLY A 136 -7.36 -5.68 -3.62
N LEU A 137 -6.17 -5.29 -4.05
CA LEU A 137 -4.91 -5.96 -3.72
C LEU A 137 -3.84 -4.94 -3.28
N PRO A 138 -4.04 -4.24 -2.15
CA PRO A 138 -3.08 -3.27 -1.64
C PRO A 138 -1.82 -3.95 -1.10
N ASP A 139 -0.65 -3.42 -1.45
CA ASP A 139 0.66 -3.86 -0.97
C ASP A 139 1.37 -2.77 -0.15
N ALA A 140 1.55 -3.02 1.15
CA ALA A 140 2.32 -2.15 2.05
C ALA A 140 1.77 -0.70 2.15
N GLY A 141 0.47 -0.55 2.38
CA GLY A 141 -0.16 0.78 2.51
C GLY A 141 -1.21 0.91 3.62
N PHE A 142 -1.29 -0.08 4.52
CA PHE A 142 -2.15 0.02 5.70
C PHE A 142 -1.41 0.81 6.79
N PHE A 143 -1.24 2.13 6.62
CA PHE A 143 -0.47 2.92 7.57
C PHE A 143 -1.27 3.25 8.84
N LEU A 144 -0.60 3.23 10.01
CA LEU A 144 -1.20 3.55 11.30
C LEU A 144 -0.91 5.00 11.75
N ASP A 145 -1.83 5.62 12.51
CA ASP A 145 -1.65 6.94 13.13
C ASP A 145 -0.81 6.82 14.41
N LEU A 146 0.50 6.63 14.25
CA LEU A 146 1.43 6.44 15.36
C LEU A 146 2.38 7.62 15.54
N ARG A 147 2.72 7.89 16.80
CA ARG A 147 3.85 8.75 17.19
C ARG A 147 5.15 7.98 17.07
N ASP A 148 6.25 8.72 16.88
CA ASP A 148 7.58 8.13 16.80
C ASP A 148 8.11 7.62 18.15
N LYS A 149 9.33 7.07 18.16
CA LYS A 149 10.01 6.55 19.37
C LYS A 149 10.12 7.56 20.51
N ASP A 150 10.12 8.85 20.20
CA ASP A 150 10.25 9.95 21.17
C ASP A 150 8.87 10.58 21.51
N GLY A 151 7.77 10.00 21.00
CA GLY A 151 6.41 10.47 21.23
C GLY A 151 6.00 11.65 20.35
N ILE A 152 6.79 11.99 19.33
CA ILE A 152 6.51 13.09 18.41
C ILE A 152 5.55 12.60 17.32
N ASP A 153 4.51 13.40 17.11
CA ASP A 153 3.53 13.18 16.04
C ASP A 153 4.09 13.72 14.73
N CYS A 154 4.82 12.86 14.01
CA CYS A 154 5.63 13.30 12.87
C CYS A 154 5.05 12.96 11.51
N TRP A 155 5.19 11.70 11.09
CA TRP A 155 4.72 11.27 9.77
C TRP A 155 3.20 11.47 9.62
N PRO A 156 2.34 11.14 10.60
CA PRO A 156 0.92 11.44 10.50
C PRO A 156 0.62 12.94 10.39
N ALA A 157 1.36 13.81 11.10
CA ALA A 157 1.18 15.25 11.01
C ALA A 157 1.54 15.79 9.62
N GLN A 158 2.60 15.26 8.99
CA GLN A 158 2.95 15.60 7.62
C GLN A 158 1.90 15.12 6.61
N MET A 159 1.31 13.93 6.82
CA MET A 159 0.19 13.46 5.99
C MET A 159 -1.04 14.36 6.13
N ARG A 160 -1.33 14.85 7.34
CA ARG A 160 -2.39 15.83 7.57
C ARG A 160 -2.11 17.14 6.82
N SER A 161 -0.92 17.71 7.00
CA SER A 161 -0.49 18.91 6.29
C SER A 161 -0.57 18.77 4.76
N LEU A 162 -0.15 17.63 4.22
CA LEU A 162 -0.24 17.34 2.77
C LEU A 162 -1.68 17.37 2.27
N PHE A 163 -2.61 16.72 2.98
CA PHE A 163 -4.00 16.65 2.56
C PHE A 163 -4.77 17.97 2.79
N GLU A 164 -4.35 18.78 3.76
CA GLU A 164 -4.82 20.16 3.92
C GLU A 164 -4.40 21.02 2.71
N VAL A 165 -3.10 21.04 2.39
CA VAL A 165 -2.55 21.81 1.26
C VAL A 165 -3.18 21.36 -0.07
N ALA A 166 -3.32 20.06 -0.27
CA ALA A 166 -3.84 19.48 -1.50
C ALA A 166 -5.36 19.53 -1.64
N ASN A 167 -6.10 19.96 -0.61
CA ASN A 167 -7.55 19.83 -0.52
C ASN A 167 -8.03 18.39 -0.81
N GLY A 168 -7.37 17.41 -0.21
CA GLY A 168 -7.53 15.98 -0.55
C GLY A 168 -8.59 15.23 0.25
N TYR A 169 -9.08 15.80 1.36
CA TYR A 169 -9.95 15.06 2.28
C TYR A 169 -11.28 14.63 1.69
N ALA A 170 -11.86 15.44 0.80
CA ALA A 170 -13.17 15.15 0.21
C ALA A 170 -13.18 13.88 -0.67
N ALA A 171 -12.00 13.44 -1.13
CA ALA A 171 -11.85 12.24 -1.95
C ALA A 171 -11.64 10.96 -1.13
N LEU A 172 -11.42 11.05 0.19
CA LEU A 172 -11.20 9.87 1.04
C LEU A 172 -12.48 9.02 1.18
N HIS A 173 -12.32 7.84 1.79
CA HIS A 173 -13.39 6.86 1.95
C HIS A 173 -14.70 7.47 2.48
N GLY A 174 -15.76 7.47 1.67
CA GLY A 174 -17.00 8.20 1.97
C GLY A 174 -17.71 7.75 3.25
N GLY A 175 -17.64 6.46 3.58
CA GLY A 175 -18.15 5.95 4.86
C GLY A 175 -17.37 6.51 6.06
N CYS A 176 -16.05 6.67 5.91
CA CYS A 176 -15.21 7.22 6.96
C CYS A 176 -15.47 8.71 7.16
N LEU A 177 -15.60 9.48 6.07
CA LEU A 177 -15.92 10.91 6.14
C LEU A 177 -17.26 11.16 6.85
N LYS A 178 -18.25 10.29 6.64
CA LYS A 178 -19.53 10.32 7.38
C LYS A 178 -19.36 9.99 8.87
N ARG A 179 -18.43 9.09 9.22
CA ARG A 179 -18.11 8.74 10.62
C ARG A 179 -17.36 9.88 11.34
N PHE A 180 -16.51 10.62 10.63
CA PHE A 180 -15.67 11.68 11.21
C PHE A 180 -15.84 13.05 10.52
N PRO A 181 -17.04 13.65 10.52
CA PRO A 181 -17.30 14.91 9.81
C PRO A 181 -16.45 16.09 10.31
N GLY A 182 -16.10 16.11 11.60
CA GLY A 182 -15.24 17.15 12.19
C GLY A 182 -13.75 16.78 12.26
N SER A 183 -13.36 15.60 11.77
CA SER A 183 -11.97 15.13 11.82
C SER A 183 -11.66 14.22 10.62
N PRO A 184 -11.82 14.74 9.38
CA PRO A 184 -11.69 13.91 8.18
C PRO A 184 -10.28 13.32 8.01
N TRP A 185 -9.27 13.90 8.66
CA TRP A 185 -7.92 13.38 8.68
C TRP A 185 -7.79 11.96 9.23
N LYS A 186 -8.74 11.49 10.07
CA LYS A 186 -8.76 10.10 10.52
C LYS A 186 -8.91 9.11 9.38
N CYS A 187 -9.49 9.55 8.26
CA CYS A 187 -9.70 8.73 7.07
C CYS A 187 -8.43 8.54 6.23
N LEU A 188 -7.31 9.15 6.62
CA LEU A 188 -5.99 8.84 6.07
C LEU A 188 -5.49 7.46 6.55
N PHE A 189 -5.95 6.99 7.71
CA PHE A 189 -5.44 5.79 8.37
C PHE A 189 -6.53 4.71 8.39
N PRO A 190 -6.35 3.60 7.63
CA PRO A 190 -7.34 2.52 7.53
C PRO A 190 -7.81 1.94 8.86
N GLU A 191 -7.00 2.00 9.92
CA GLU A 191 -7.41 1.56 11.27
C GLU A 191 -8.72 2.20 11.77
N ASN A 192 -9.09 3.39 11.26
CA ASN A 192 -10.31 4.10 11.67
C ASN A 192 -11.56 3.70 10.88
N TYR A 193 -11.41 2.97 9.77
CA TYR A 193 -12.51 2.65 8.85
C TYR A 193 -12.39 1.30 8.13
N ALA A 194 -11.46 0.42 8.52
CA ALA A 194 -11.30 -0.91 7.95
C ALA A 194 -12.61 -1.71 7.97
N ASP A 195 -13.43 -1.53 9.01
CA ASP A 195 -14.75 -2.14 9.15
C ASP A 195 -15.81 -1.59 8.17
N LEU A 196 -15.58 -0.40 7.60
CA LEU A 196 -16.50 0.27 6.67
C LEU A 196 -16.25 -0.06 5.20
N VAL A 197 -15.07 -0.57 4.84
CA VAL A 197 -14.70 -0.92 3.46
C VAL A 197 -15.63 -2.01 2.95
N LYS A 198 -16.33 -1.80 1.82
CA LYS A 198 -17.29 -2.79 1.32
C LYS A 198 -16.66 -3.80 0.38
N ALA A 199 -15.81 -3.32 -0.51
CA ALA A 199 -15.15 -4.14 -1.51
C ALA A 199 -14.24 -5.18 -0.86
N LYS A 200 -14.18 -6.38 -1.46
CA LYS A 200 -13.30 -7.45 -1.00
C LYS A 200 -11.85 -7.04 -1.25
N MET A 201 -11.01 -7.22 -0.24
CA MET A 201 -9.58 -6.95 -0.35
C MET A 201 -8.74 -8.14 0.11
N PHE A 202 -7.68 -8.44 -0.62
CA PHE A 202 -6.60 -9.28 -0.13
C PHE A 202 -5.40 -8.38 0.18
N VAL A 203 -5.14 -8.18 1.47
CA VAL A 203 -4.09 -7.28 1.93
C VAL A 203 -2.74 -7.99 1.82
N ILE A 204 -1.75 -7.30 1.26
CA ILE A 204 -0.35 -7.70 1.34
C ILE A 204 0.34 -6.66 2.21
N ASN A 205 0.89 -7.07 3.34
CA ASN A 205 1.61 -6.15 4.22
C ASN A 205 2.58 -6.94 5.07
N THR A 206 3.84 -6.53 5.18
CA THR A 206 4.72 -7.15 6.18
C THR A 206 4.24 -6.76 7.58
N LEU A 207 4.50 -7.62 8.58
CA LEU A 207 4.22 -7.27 9.98
C LEU A 207 5.14 -6.16 10.51
N TYR A 208 6.25 -5.92 9.81
CA TYR A 208 7.30 -4.96 10.15
C TYR A 208 7.62 -4.11 8.93
N ASP A 209 6.66 -3.30 8.49
CA ASP A 209 6.82 -2.46 7.30
C ASP A 209 7.97 -1.47 7.47
N SER A 210 8.94 -1.53 6.56
CA SER A 210 10.17 -0.76 6.71
C SER A 210 9.97 0.74 6.47
N SER A 211 8.90 1.16 5.78
CA SER A 211 8.53 2.56 5.66
C SER A 211 7.99 3.09 6.99
N GLU A 212 7.11 2.35 7.68
CA GLU A 212 6.62 2.78 8.99
C GLU A 212 7.71 2.76 10.06
N ILE A 213 8.60 1.78 10.01
CA ILE A 213 9.73 1.72 10.95
C ILE A 213 10.63 2.96 10.81
N SER A 214 10.96 3.35 9.58
CA SER A 214 11.86 4.48 9.32
C SER A 214 11.18 5.84 9.35
N CYS A 215 9.95 5.95 8.84
CA CYS A 215 9.25 7.23 8.71
C CYS A 215 8.32 7.51 9.90
N THR A 216 7.55 6.52 10.32
CA THR A 216 6.56 6.71 11.40
C THR A 216 7.22 6.58 12.77
N LEU A 217 7.89 5.46 13.05
CA LEU A 217 8.54 5.20 14.33
C LEU A 217 9.90 5.88 14.47
N ARG A 218 10.55 6.20 13.33
CA ARG A 218 11.87 6.84 13.26
C ARG A 218 12.92 6.11 14.12
N LEU A 219 12.91 4.78 14.08
CA LEU A 219 13.86 3.98 14.86
C LEU A 219 15.30 4.22 14.39
N ASP A 220 16.20 4.43 15.34
CA ASP A 220 17.61 4.77 15.07
C ASP A 220 18.32 3.56 14.43
N CYS A 221 17.99 2.34 14.87
CA CYS A 221 18.48 1.09 14.29
C CYS A 221 18.09 0.85 12.83
N CYS A 222 17.21 1.71 12.30
CA CYS A 222 16.64 1.64 10.95
C CYS A 222 16.75 2.97 10.19
N ALA A 223 17.67 3.86 10.59
CA ALA A 223 17.94 5.10 9.87
C ALA A 223 18.35 4.79 8.42
N GLY A 224 17.44 5.01 7.46
CA GLY A 224 17.66 4.73 6.03
C GLY A 224 16.89 3.54 5.43
N GLY A 225 15.85 3.03 6.08
CA GLY A 225 14.84 2.18 5.41
C GLY A 225 14.88 0.70 5.77
N CYS A 226 15.71 0.30 6.73
CA CYS A 226 15.78 -1.04 7.34
C CYS A 226 15.72 -2.25 6.37
N GLY A 227 16.10 -2.05 5.11
CA GLY A 227 15.93 -3.00 4.01
C GLY A 227 17.02 -4.05 3.89
N GLY A 228 17.80 -4.28 4.96
CA GLY A 228 18.99 -5.14 4.97
C GLY A 228 19.20 -5.85 6.32
N LYS A 229 19.99 -6.94 6.29
CA LYS A 229 20.06 -8.01 7.30
C LYS A 229 20.21 -7.50 8.74
N SER A 230 19.25 -7.89 9.58
CA SER A 230 19.26 -7.76 11.03
C SER A 230 19.63 -6.37 11.57
N PRO A 231 18.69 -5.40 11.60
CA PRO A 231 18.96 -4.14 12.27
C PRO A 231 19.42 -4.37 13.71
N ALA A 232 20.44 -3.62 14.11
CA ALA A 232 21.01 -3.67 15.46
C ALA A 232 20.15 -2.83 16.42
N CYS A 233 18.90 -3.25 16.63
CA CYS A 233 17.96 -2.54 17.49
C CYS A 233 18.22 -2.79 18.97
N SER A 234 18.08 -1.73 19.77
CA SER A 234 18.04 -1.84 21.23
C SER A 234 16.80 -2.63 21.68
N SER A 235 16.78 -3.08 22.94
CA SER A 235 15.60 -3.74 23.52
C SER A 235 14.35 -2.86 23.46
N THR A 236 14.49 -1.55 23.65
CA THR A 236 13.40 -0.58 23.53
C THR A 236 12.87 -0.48 22.10
N GLU A 237 13.76 -0.39 21.11
CA GLU A 237 13.35 -0.36 19.70
C GLU A 237 12.70 -1.68 19.25
N MET A 238 13.19 -2.82 19.75
CA MET A 238 12.55 -4.12 19.53
C MET A 238 11.13 -4.17 20.12
N GLN A 239 10.88 -3.54 21.27
CA GLN A 239 9.53 -3.43 21.81
C GLN A 239 8.61 -2.57 20.93
N LEU A 240 9.15 -1.53 20.28
CA LEU A 240 8.40 -0.71 19.32
C LEU A 240 8.09 -1.48 18.03
N LEU A 241 9.00 -2.32 17.54
CA LEU A 241 8.73 -3.25 16.43
C LEU A 241 7.60 -4.23 16.77
N GLU A 242 7.65 -4.84 17.95
CA GLU A 242 6.58 -5.74 18.40
C GLU A 242 5.25 -5.01 18.62
N MET A 243 5.30 -3.75 19.05
CA MET A 243 4.11 -2.89 19.17
C MET A 243 3.48 -2.63 17.80
N LEU A 244 4.29 -2.28 16.80
CA LEU A 244 3.84 -2.06 15.42
C LEU A 244 3.12 -3.30 14.87
N ARG A 245 3.76 -4.48 14.97
CA ARG A 245 3.18 -5.76 14.57
C ARG A 245 1.81 -6.00 15.21
N ARG A 246 1.71 -5.87 16.55
CA ARG A 246 0.44 -6.13 17.25
C ARG A 246 -0.65 -5.16 16.80
N LYS A 247 -0.32 -3.87 16.66
CA LYS A 247 -1.29 -2.85 16.23
C LYS A 247 -1.79 -3.09 14.82
N HIS A 248 -0.93 -3.49 13.89
CA HIS A 248 -1.36 -3.89 12.55
C HIS A 248 -2.35 -5.03 12.56
N MET A 249 -1.97 -6.11 13.26
CA MET A 249 -2.81 -7.31 13.37
C MET A 249 -4.20 -7.01 13.94
N GLU A 250 -4.28 -6.09 14.90
CA GLU A 250 -5.54 -5.61 15.46
C GLU A 250 -6.32 -4.73 14.45
N ALA A 251 -5.64 -3.76 13.84
CA ALA A 251 -6.27 -2.72 13.04
C ALA A 251 -6.84 -3.22 11.70
N TRP A 252 -6.18 -4.17 11.03
CA TRP A 252 -6.70 -4.69 9.76
C TRP A 252 -7.72 -5.83 9.93
N MET A 253 -7.85 -6.40 11.13
CA MET A 253 -8.73 -7.56 11.37
C MET A 253 -10.19 -7.33 10.94
N PRO A 254 -10.80 -6.15 11.19
CA PRO A 254 -12.17 -5.87 10.73
C PRO A 254 -12.34 -5.91 9.20
N LEU A 255 -11.26 -5.76 8.43
CA LEU A 255 -11.25 -5.88 6.98
C LEU A 255 -10.92 -7.31 6.55
N VAL A 256 -9.77 -7.83 6.98
CA VAL A 256 -9.21 -9.08 6.44
C VAL A 256 -9.92 -10.33 6.95
N GLY A 257 -10.62 -10.24 8.09
CA GLY A 257 -11.45 -11.32 8.64
C GLY A 257 -12.84 -11.42 8.02
N ARG A 258 -13.18 -10.58 7.03
CA ARG A 258 -14.48 -10.63 6.34
C ARG A 258 -14.49 -11.70 5.27
N GLU A 259 -15.67 -12.25 5.00
CA GLU A 259 -15.88 -13.19 3.90
C GLU A 259 -15.39 -12.62 2.57
N GLY A 260 -14.59 -13.42 1.85
CA GLY A 260 -14.01 -13.02 0.57
C GLY A 260 -12.87 -12.02 0.67
N SER A 261 -12.46 -11.60 1.88
CA SER A 261 -11.23 -10.83 2.11
C SER A 261 -10.16 -11.71 2.73
N GLY A 262 -8.92 -11.21 2.79
CA GLY A 262 -7.81 -11.97 3.33
C GLY A 262 -6.55 -11.15 3.49
N ILE A 263 -5.48 -11.82 3.92
CA ILE A 263 -4.18 -11.20 4.09
C ILE A 263 -3.04 -12.20 3.83
N TRP A 264 -1.94 -11.67 3.31
CA TRP A 264 -0.64 -12.32 3.36
C TRP A 264 0.34 -11.38 4.07
N ALA A 265 0.79 -11.78 5.26
CA ALA A 265 1.54 -10.95 6.19
C ALA A 265 2.73 -11.68 6.84
N PRO A 266 3.92 -11.64 6.21
CA PRO A 266 5.13 -12.27 6.74
C PRO A 266 5.77 -11.45 7.87
N ALA A 267 6.39 -12.12 8.83
CA ALA A 267 7.14 -11.55 9.97
C ALA A 267 8.56 -11.10 9.57
N CYS A 268 8.65 -10.25 8.55
CA CYS A 268 9.91 -9.81 7.94
C CYS A 268 9.93 -8.30 7.74
N ILE A 269 11.11 -7.69 7.62
CA ILE A 269 11.26 -6.24 7.42
C ILE A 269 11.41 -5.94 5.93
N ARG A 270 10.36 -5.38 5.31
CA ARG A 270 10.36 -4.90 3.92
C ARG A 270 9.17 -3.99 3.67
N HIS A 271 9.34 -3.07 2.73
CA HIS A 271 8.27 -2.25 2.18
C HIS A 271 8.04 -2.60 0.71
N THR A 272 6.80 -2.91 0.35
CA THR A 272 6.35 -3.45 -0.95
C THR A 272 7.01 -4.78 -1.36
N LEU A 273 6.20 -5.68 -1.93
CA LEU A 273 6.59 -7.08 -2.16
C LEU A 273 6.19 -7.56 -3.56
N SER A 274 5.04 -7.13 -4.07
CA SER A 274 4.38 -7.70 -5.25
C SER A 274 5.21 -7.61 -6.53
N GLN A 275 6.08 -6.61 -6.65
CA GLN A 275 6.96 -6.46 -7.81
C GLN A 275 8.26 -7.27 -7.69
N TYR A 276 8.77 -7.50 -6.48
CA TYR A 276 10.14 -8.00 -6.25
C TYR A 276 10.20 -9.38 -5.58
N ARG A 277 9.14 -9.80 -4.88
CA ARG A 277 9.06 -10.99 -4.03
C ARG A 277 7.81 -11.83 -4.31
N TRP A 278 7.16 -11.62 -5.44
CA TRP A 278 5.88 -12.24 -5.82
C TRP A 278 5.85 -13.76 -5.65
N MET A 279 6.91 -14.43 -6.11
CA MET A 279 7.08 -15.88 -6.10
C MET A 279 8.18 -16.35 -5.13
N ASP A 280 8.66 -15.48 -4.23
CA ASP A 280 9.84 -15.77 -3.40
C ASP A 280 9.51 -16.76 -2.28
N GLU A 281 10.15 -17.94 -2.33
CA GLU A 281 9.99 -19.03 -1.36
C GLU A 281 10.58 -18.68 0.02
N ASP A 282 11.52 -17.73 0.10
CA ASP A 282 12.04 -17.27 1.40
C ASP A 282 10.99 -16.45 2.18
N TRP A 283 9.90 -16.04 1.53
CA TRP A 283 8.88 -15.17 2.12
C TRP A 283 7.57 -15.90 2.44
N GLU A 284 7.53 -17.22 2.31
CA GLU A 284 6.33 -18.01 2.58
C GLU A 284 5.71 -17.75 3.95
N VAL A 285 4.38 -17.80 4.01
CA VAL A 285 3.62 -17.59 5.26
C VAL A 285 2.67 -18.76 5.54
N PRO A 286 2.94 -19.58 6.56
CA PRO A 286 4.16 -19.62 7.38
C PRO A 286 5.41 -20.06 6.58
N ALA A 287 6.60 -19.86 7.15
CA ALA A 287 7.85 -20.32 6.53
C ALA A 287 7.85 -21.83 6.21
N GLY A 288 8.21 -22.20 4.98
CA GLY A 288 8.25 -23.60 4.52
C GLY A 288 6.88 -24.21 4.21
N SER A 289 5.83 -23.40 4.10
CA SER A 289 4.46 -23.84 3.80
C SER A 289 4.19 -24.02 2.30
N GLY A 290 5.05 -23.50 1.42
CA GLY A 290 4.78 -23.35 -0.01
C GLY A 290 3.77 -22.23 -0.32
N ILE A 291 3.36 -21.42 0.66
CA ILE A 291 2.40 -20.32 0.47
C ILE A 291 3.15 -19.00 0.29
N THR A 292 3.66 -18.81 -0.93
CA THR A 292 4.16 -17.52 -1.39
C THR A 292 3.01 -16.53 -1.57
N GLN A 293 3.35 -15.26 -1.76
CA GLN A 293 2.37 -14.20 -2.04
C GLN A 293 1.49 -14.55 -3.26
N ALA A 294 2.09 -14.99 -4.37
CA ALA A 294 1.37 -15.39 -5.56
C ALA A 294 0.42 -16.58 -5.33
N VAL A 295 0.87 -17.61 -4.58
CA VAL A 295 0.04 -18.77 -4.24
C VAL A 295 -1.16 -18.33 -3.40
N ALA A 296 -0.95 -17.46 -2.41
CA ALA A 296 -2.01 -16.95 -1.56
C ALA A 296 -3.06 -16.16 -2.36
N VAL A 297 -2.62 -15.27 -3.26
CA VAL A 297 -3.51 -14.50 -4.14
C VAL A 297 -4.23 -15.40 -5.14
N GLN A 298 -3.56 -16.39 -5.73
CA GLN A 298 -4.20 -17.35 -6.64
C GLN A 298 -5.32 -18.13 -5.94
N ARG A 299 -5.08 -18.60 -4.71
CA ARG A 299 -6.10 -19.30 -3.90
C ARG A 299 -7.28 -18.40 -3.56
N TRP A 300 -7.02 -17.14 -3.24
CA TRP A 300 -8.05 -16.14 -2.98
C TRP A 300 -8.92 -15.87 -4.21
N LEU A 301 -8.32 -15.61 -5.37
CA LEU A 301 -9.05 -15.38 -6.63
C LEU A 301 -9.86 -16.58 -7.10
N ALA A 302 -9.39 -17.80 -6.84
CA ALA A 302 -10.11 -19.03 -7.17
C ALA A 302 -11.40 -19.22 -6.34
N GLY A 303 -11.59 -18.46 -5.26
CA GLY A 303 -12.83 -18.45 -4.49
C GLY A 303 -13.17 -19.74 -3.74
N ALA A 304 -12.22 -20.68 -3.60
CA ALA A 304 -12.46 -22.02 -3.05
C ALA A 304 -12.60 -22.07 -1.51
N SER A 305 -13.06 -21.00 -0.87
CA SER A 305 -13.17 -20.93 0.60
C SER A 305 -14.58 -21.20 1.11
N GLN A 306 -14.67 -22.00 2.16
CA GLN A 306 -15.91 -22.30 2.92
C GLN A 306 -16.01 -21.51 4.24
N SER A 307 -15.05 -20.60 4.55
CA SER A 307 -15.05 -19.85 5.81
C SER A 307 -14.27 -18.53 5.76
N ALA A 308 -14.71 -17.54 6.55
CA ALA A 308 -14.11 -16.20 6.65
C ALA A 308 -12.60 -16.17 7.03
N HIS A 309 -12.02 -17.27 7.51
CA HIS A 309 -10.62 -17.35 7.93
C HIS A 309 -9.70 -18.04 6.90
N SER A 310 -10.24 -18.49 5.76
CA SER A 310 -9.47 -19.35 4.82
C SER A 310 -8.32 -18.62 4.12
N PHE A 311 -8.31 -17.29 4.16
CA PHE A 311 -7.34 -16.45 3.45
C PHE A 311 -6.45 -15.66 4.41
N LEU A 312 -6.38 -16.05 5.70
CA LEU A 312 -5.52 -15.42 6.70
C LEU A 312 -4.15 -16.10 6.74
N ASN A 313 -3.25 -15.68 5.86
CA ASN A 313 -1.86 -16.12 5.86
C ASN A 313 -1.02 -15.08 6.60
N GLN A 314 -0.94 -15.18 7.92
CA GLN A 314 -0.23 -14.23 8.76
C GLN A 314 0.70 -14.96 9.72
N ASP A 315 1.96 -14.53 9.81
CA ASP A 315 2.89 -15.11 10.74
C ASP A 315 2.54 -14.80 12.20
N ASN A 316 2.69 -15.80 13.06
CA ASN A 316 2.52 -15.63 14.50
C ASN A 316 3.84 -15.42 15.25
N VAL A 317 4.97 -15.66 14.58
CA VAL A 317 6.32 -15.45 15.14
C VAL A 317 6.72 -13.98 15.09
N SER A 318 7.56 -13.58 16.03
CA SER A 318 8.19 -12.25 16.02
C SER A 318 9.43 -12.26 15.12
N TRP A 319 9.82 -11.11 14.58
CA TRP A 319 11.11 -10.94 13.91
C TRP A 319 12.25 -11.09 14.94
N PRO A 320 13.38 -11.75 14.62
CA PRO A 320 13.78 -12.35 13.34
C PRO A 320 13.45 -13.85 13.21
N HIS A 321 12.43 -14.37 13.91
CA HIS A 321 12.18 -15.81 13.99
C HIS A 321 11.58 -16.43 12.73
N ASN A 322 11.05 -15.64 11.77
CA ASN A 322 10.85 -16.12 10.39
C ASN A 322 12.22 -16.15 9.69
N ARG A 323 12.99 -17.23 9.93
CA ARG A 323 14.40 -17.31 9.55
C ARG A 323 14.66 -17.17 8.05
N PRO A 324 13.91 -17.77 7.11
CA PRO A 324 14.20 -17.65 5.68
C PRO A 324 14.31 -16.19 5.21
N CYS A 325 13.26 -15.38 5.39
CA CYS A 325 13.27 -13.96 5.01
C CYS A 325 14.17 -13.09 5.92
N ALA A 326 14.33 -13.44 7.20
CA ALA A 326 15.10 -12.63 8.15
C ALA A 326 16.62 -12.86 8.08
N SER A 327 17.07 -14.04 7.62
CA SER A 327 18.50 -14.40 7.52
C SER A 327 19.14 -14.06 6.16
N GLY A 328 18.32 -13.84 5.12
CA GLY A 328 18.77 -13.59 3.76
C GLY A 328 19.69 -14.67 3.21
N GLN A 329 19.34 -15.94 3.46
CA GLN A 329 20.03 -17.11 2.92
C GLN A 329 19.57 -17.45 1.49
N ARG A 330 19.56 -16.46 0.57
CA ARG A 330 19.77 -16.62 -0.88
C ARG A 330 19.90 -15.26 -1.55
N SER A 331 20.57 -15.27 -2.69
CA SER A 331 21.33 -14.20 -3.34
C SER A 331 20.70 -12.80 -3.39
N ALA A 332 21.55 -11.80 -3.12
CA ALA A 332 21.50 -10.52 -3.80
C ALA A 332 21.45 -10.74 -5.33
N GLN A 333 20.27 -10.62 -5.92
CA GLN A 333 20.17 -10.04 -7.25
C GLN A 333 19.98 -8.54 -7.03
N SER A 334 21.04 -7.79 -7.28
CA SER A 334 21.02 -6.35 -7.40
C SER A 334 20.03 -5.95 -8.48
N PHE A 335 18.86 -5.47 -8.08
CA PHE A 335 18.08 -4.55 -8.91
C PHE A 335 18.29 -3.17 -8.31
N PHE A 336 19.40 -2.55 -8.70
CA PHE A 336 19.56 -1.10 -8.71
C PHE A 336 18.94 -0.62 -10.02
N GLU A 337 17.82 0.10 -9.93
CA GLU A 337 17.45 1.32 -10.68
C GLU A 337 16.02 1.77 -10.33
#